data_AF-A0A3D1XY65-F1
#
_entry.id   AF-A0A3D1XY65-F1
#
_cell.length_a   1.000
_cell.length_b   1.000
_cell.length_c   1.000
_cell.angle_alpha   90.00
_cell.angle_beta   90.00
_cell.angle_gamma   90.00
#
_symmetry.space_group_name_H-M   'P 1'
#
loop_
_entity.id
_entity.type
_entity.pdbx_description
1 polymer ?
#
loop_
_entity_poly.entity_id
_entity_poly.type
_entity_poly.pdbx_seq_one_letter_code
_entity_poly.pdbx_strand_id
1 'polypeptide(L)'
;KERLYFAEHVDGFNKVKSDGVTYEGGVPADYEVYFSISESTEHRSPVMTITHHGGVDIEELDPSKLAVVPFDPLTGLKAFHVSNALMDLGAPPQVISPLVQNLPKLWDLYNNYGMWMLELNPIRMQPGKGGRLTPVACDFKCAFDQ
;
A
#
# COMPACT_ATOMS: atom_id res chain seq x y z
N LYS A 1 -1.16 -25.64 21.81
CA LYS A 1 -0.79 -24.26 21.43
C LYS A 1 -1.00 -23.99 19.94
N GLU A 2 -0.89 -25.00 19.07
CA GLU A 2 -1.17 -24.86 17.63
C GLU A 2 -2.56 -24.25 17.34
N ARG A 3 -3.62 -24.71 18.01
CA ARG A 3 -4.98 -24.12 17.92
C ARG A 3 -5.11 -22.63 18.26
N LEU A 4 -4.13 -22.02 18.95
CA LEU A 4 -4.19 -20.61 19.36
C LEU A 4 -3.51 -19.68 18.35
N TYR A 5 -2.65 -20.22 17.50
CA TYR A 5 -1.74 -19.42 16.68
C TYR A 5 -1.77 -19.80 15.19
N PHE A 6 -2.38 -20.94 14.86
CA PHE A 6 -2.48 -21.41 13.50
C PHE A 6 -3.94 -21.42 13.07
N ALA A 7 -4.21 -20.80 11.93
CA ALA A 7 -5.53 -20.72 11.33
C ALA A 7 -5.63 -21.74 10.19
N GLU A 8 -6.80 -22.37 10.08
CA GLU A 8 -7.16 -23.21 8.96
C GLU A 8 -8.40 -22.60 8.31
N HIS A 9 -8.33 -22.35 7.01
CA HIS A 9 -9.42 -21.77 6.23
C HIS A 9 -9.84 -22.77 5.15
N VAL A 10 -11.16 -22.98 5.03
CA VAL A 10 -11.76 -23.87 4.04
C VAL A 10 -12.72 -23.04 3.20
N ASP A 11 -12.44 -22.93 1.92
CA ASP A 11 -13.30 -22.28 0.92
C ASP A 11 -13.53 -23.24 -0.26
N GLY A 12 -14.75 -23.77 -0.35
CA GLY A 12 -15.10 -24.82 -1.29
C GLY A 12 -14.24 -26.08 -1.13
N PHE A 13 -13.47 -26.42 -2.16
CA PHE A 13 -12.52 -27.54 -2.16
C PHE A 13 -11.10 -27.14 -1.73
N ASN A 14 -10.86 -25.85 -1.51
CA ASN A 14 -9.56 -25.34 -1.09
C ASN A 14 -9.46 -25.38 0.43
N LYS A 15 -8.40 -26.02 0.91
CA LYS A 15 -8.06 -26.06 2.32
C LYS A 15 -6.66 -25.48 2.50
N VAL A 16 -6.57 -24.37 3.20
CA VAL A 16 -5.32 -23.67 3.47
C VAL A 16 -5.08 -23.63 4.97
N LYS A 17 -3.84 -23.89 5.39
CA LYS A 17 -3.41 -23.81 6.78
C LYS A 17 -2.21 -22.89 6.85
N SER A 18 -2.22 -21.97 7.82
CA SER A 18 -1.05 -21.13 8.10
C SER A 18 0.15 -21.99 8.52
N ASP A 19 1.35 -21.63 8.08
CA ASP A 19 2.60 -22.27 8.52
C ASP A 19 3.26 -21.58 9.72
N GLY A 20 2.70 -20.45 10.17
CA GLY A 20 3.22 -19.70 11.30
C GLY A 20 2.36 -18.51 11.68
N VAL A 21 2.86 -17.74 12.65
CA VAL A 21 2.25 -16.51 13.15
C VAL A 21 3.33 -15.45 13.31
N THR A 22 2.98 -14.20 12.99
CA THR A 22 3.79 -13.02 13.28
C THR A 22 3.20 -12.31 14.49
N TYR A 23 4.04 -11.94 15.46
CA TYR A 23 3.64 -11.06 16.57
C TYR A 23 4.28 -9.71 16.39
N GLU A 24 3.43 -8.68 16.35
CA GLU A 24 3.83 -7.30 16.14
C GLU A 24 3.19 -6.38 17.16
N GLY A 25 3.83 -5.23 17.41
CA GLY A 25 3.27 -4.19 18.27
C GLY A 25 2.24 -3.37 17.49
N GLY A 26 1.12 -3.06 18.12
CA GLY A 26 0.11 -2.18 17.52
C GLY A 26 0.69 -0.80 17.19
N VAL A 27 0.41 -0.31 15.98
CA VAL A 27 0.81 1.01 15.51
C VAL A 27 -0.38 1.96 15.61
N PRO A 28 -0.42 2.90 16.58
CA PRO A 28 -1.52 3.86 16.68
C PRO A 28 -1.43 4.88 15.54
N ALA A 29 -2.55 5.14 14.87
CA ALA A 29 -2.66 6.18 13.85
C ALA A 29 -4.11 6.66 13.71
N ASP A 30 -4.27 7.96 13.47
CA ASP A 30 -5.56 8.57 13.13
C ASP A 30 -5.85 8.53 11.62
N TYR A 31 -4.81 8.33 10.81
CA TYR A 31 -4.90 8.21 9.35
C TYR A 31 -4.29 6.91 8.87
N GLU A 32 -4.95 6.30 7.90
CA GLU A 32 -4.51 5.11 7.20
C GLU A 32 -4.57 5.34 5.70
N VAL A 33 -3.60 4.79 4.98
CA VAL A 33 -3.41 5.02 3.56
C VAL A 33 -3.30 3.67 2.88
N TYR A 34 -3.98 3.53 1.75
CA TYR A 34 -3.76 2.43 0.83
C TYR A 34 -2.82 2.88 -0.28
N PHE A 35 -1.86 2.04 -0.63
CA PHE A 35 -0.94 2.29 -1.73
C PHE A 35 -0.61 0.99 -2.46
N SER A 36 -0.60 1.03 -3.79
CA SER A 36 -0.06 -0.06 -4.60
C SER A 36 0.70 0.44 -5.83
N ILE A 37 1.59 -0.42 -6.32
CA ILE A 37 2.19 -0.37 -7.66
C ILE A 37 1.85 -1.67 -8.35
N SER A 38 1.30 -1.60 -9.56
CA SER A 38 1.01 -2.79 -10.37
C SER A 38 1.13 -2.51 -11.86
N GLU A 39 1.28 -3.56 -12.66
CA GLU A 39 1.15 -3.44 -14.12
C GLU A 39 -0.29 -3.18 -14.55
N SER A 40 -0.49 -2.24 -15.48
CA SER A 40 -1.78 -2.01 -16.11
C SER A 40 -1.76 -2.42 -17.57
N THR A 41 -2.64 -3.36 -17.94
CA THR A 41 -2.86 -3.73 -19.34
C THR A 41 -3.56 -2.63 -20.14
N GLU A 42 -4.32 -1.76 -19.46
CA GLU A 42 -5.01 -0.63 -20.08
C GLU A 42 -4.01 0.46 -20.48
N HIS A 43 -3.17 0.89 -19.53
CA HIS A 43 -2.18 1.94 -19.77
C HIS A 43 -0.90 1.42 -20.42
N ARG A 44 -0.67 0.10 -20.42
CA ARG A 44 0.56 -0.57 -20.87
C ARG A 44 1.80 0.01 -20.20
N SER A 45 1.66 0.31 -18.92
CA SER A 45 2.69 0.86 -18.05
C SER A 45 2.37 0.49 -16.59
N PRO A 46 3.34 0.59 -15.67
CA PRO A 46 3.04 0.54 -14.26
C PRO A 46 2.10 1.68 -13.86
N VAL A 47 1.22 1.38 -12.91
CA VAL A 47 0.30 2.32 -12.28
C VAL A 47 0.55 2.37 -10.78
N MET A 48 0.51 3.57 -10.23
CA MET A 48 0.37 3.79 -8.80
C MET A 48 -1.11 3.92 -8.47
N THR A 49 -1.62 3.14 -7.53
CA THR A 49 -2.94 3.35 -6.94
C THR A 49 -2.80 3.85 -5.52
N ILE A 50 -3.51 4.92 -5.15
CA ILE A 50 -3.39 5.50 -3.80
C ILE A 50 -4.71 6.09 -3.30
N THR A 51 -4.97 5.96 -2.00
CA THR A 51 -5.99 6.70 -1.28
C THR A 51 -5.58 6.97 0.18
N HIS A 52 -6.03 8.08 0.74
CA HIS A 52 -5.84 8.42 2.16
C HIS A 52 -6.99 7.90 3.05
N HIS A 53 -7.83 7.03 2.50
CA HIS A 53 -8.86 6.26 3.19
C HIS A 53 -8.45 4.77 3.21
N GLY A 54 -7.35 4.44 3.87
CA GLY A 54 -6.88 3.05 4.04
C GLY A 54 -7.63 2.29 5.15
N GLY A 55 -7.31 1.01 5.32
CA GLY A 55 -7.91 0.16 6.37
C GLY A 55 -9.36 -0.26 6.07
N VAL A 56 -9.80 -0.05 4.83
CA VAL A 56 -11.10 -0.46 4.31
C VAL A 56 -10.92 -1.40 3.12
N ASP A 57 -11.99 -2.09 2.75
CA ASP A 57 -12.08 -2.82 1.48
C ASP A 57 -12.02 -1.78 0.33
N ILE A 58 -10.97 -1.87 -0.48
CA ILE A 58 -10.67 -0.85 -1.50
C ILE A 58 -11.56 -1.05 -2.72
N GLU A 59 -11.98 -2.28 -2.97
CA GLU A 59 -12.87 -2.69 -4.04
C GLU A 59 -14.29 -2.10 -3.88
N GLU A 60 -14.68 -1.79 -2.63
CA GLU A 60 -15.96 -1.15 -2.32
C GLU A 60 -15.88 0.39 -2.26
N LEU A 61 -14.68 0.97 -2.39
CA LEU A 61 -14.48 2.41 -2.29
C LEU A 61 -15.01 3.13 -3.54
N ASP A 62 -15.64 4.29 -3.32
CA ASP A 62 -16.06 5.16 -4.42
C ASP A 62 -14.83 5.53 -5.30
N PRO A 63 -14.89 5.34 -6.63
CA PRO A 63 -13.76 5.63 -7.52
C PRO A 63 -13.24 7.07 -7.41
N SER A 64 -14.07 8.04 -7.02
CA SER A 64 -13.64 9.43 -6.80
C SER A 64 -12.67 9.61 -5.63
N LYS A 65 -12.56 8.61 -4.74
CA LYS A 65 -11.66 8.59 -3.60
C LYS A 65 -10.37 7.81 -3.87
N LEU A 66 -10.22 7.27 -5.08
CA LEU A 66 -9.09 6.45 -5.47
C LEU A 66 -8.37 7.09 -6.66
N ALA A 67 -7.08 7.36 -6.51
CA ALA A 67 -6.27 7.84 -7.61
C ALA A 67 -5.50 6.68 -8.24
N VAL A 68 -5.65 6.52 -9.56
CA VAL A 68 -4.86 5.59 -10.38
C VAL A 68 -4.01 6.43 -11.33
N VAL A 69 -2.69 6.37 -11.16
CA VAL A 69 -1.74 7.23 -11.88
C VAL A 69 -0.74 6.36 -12.64
N PRO A 70 -0.83 6.24 -13.97
CA PRO A 70 0.21 5.64 -14.77
C PRO A 70 1.48 6.49 -14.73
N PHE A 71 2.64 5.85 -14.75
CA PHE A 71 3.94 6.54 -14.83
C PHE A 71 4.92 5.81 -15.75
N ASP A 72 5.93 6.53 -16.23
CA ASP A 72 6.94 5.98 -17.14
C ASP A 72 7.94 5.10 -16.37
N PRO A 73 8.06 3.79 -16.70
CA PRO A 73 8.96 2.87 -16.02
C PRO A 73 10.44 3.26 -16.16
N LEU A 74 10.84 3.96 -17.22
CA LEU A 74 12.22 4.44 -17.40
C LEU A 74 12.59 5.50 -16.36
N THR A 75 11.60 6.29 -15.92
CA THR A 75 11.79 7.32 -14.90
C THR A 75 11.41 6.83 -13.50
N GLY A 76 10.51 5.85 -13.41
CA GLY A 76 9.99 5.30 -12.16
C GLY A 76 9.04 6.23 -11.41
N LEU A 77 8.59 5.78 -10.24
CA LEU A 77 7.66 6.55 -9.42
C LEU A 77 8.35 7.78 -8.82
N LYS A 78 7.95 8.97 -9.28
CA LYS A 78 8.41 10.26 -8.73
C LYS A 78 7.49 10.85 -7.66
N ALA A 79 8.08 11.70 -6.82
CA ALA A 79 7.40 12.47 -5.78
C ALA A 79 6.16 13.23 -6.26
N PHE A 80 6.20 13.79 -7.47
CA PHE A 80 5.07 14.57 -8.00
C PHE A 80 3.85 13.72 -8.32
N HIS A 81 4.02 12.45 -8.73
CA HIS A 81 2.88 11.55 -8.94
C HIS A 81 2.11 11.36 -7.63
N VAL A 82 2.84 11.12 -6.54
CA VAL A 82 2.28 10.94 -5.19
C VAL A 82 1.63 12.24 -4.69
N SER A 83 2.34 13.38 -4.81
CA SER A 83 1.83 14.65 -4.28
C SER A 83 0.58 15.10 -5.02
N ASN A 84 0.55 15.02 -6.35
CA ASN A 84 -0.59 15.45 -7.14
C ASN A 84 -1.81 14.58 -6.85
N ALA A 85 -1.65 13.26 -6.86
CA ALA A 85 -2.73 12.32 -6.54
C ALA A 85 -3.35 12.60 -5.16
N LEU A 86 -2.53 12.79 -4.12
CA LEU A 86 -3.04 13.05 -2.77
C LEU A 86 -3.67 14.44 -2.63
N MET A 87 -3.15 15.45 -3.32
CA MET A 87 -3.75 16.79 -3.34
C MET A 87 -5.11 16.77 -4.03
N ASP A 88 -5.22 16.08 -5.17
CA ASP A 88 -6.47 15.97 -5.93
C ASP A 88 -7.54 15.19 -5.15
N LEU A 89 -7.13 14.20 -4.35
CA LEU A 89 -8.00 13.48 -3.41
C LEU A 89 -8.36 14.28 -2.15
N GLY A 90 -7.80 15.48 -1.95
CA GLY A 90 -8.06 16.31 -0.77
C GLY A 90 -7.42 15.79 0.52
N ALA A 91 -6.32 15.04 0.43
CA ALA A 91 -5.64 14.48 1.60
C ALA A 91 -5.08 15.60 2.52
N PRO A 92 -5.07 15.40 3.85
CA PRO A 92 -4.51 16.38 4.78
C PRO A 92 -3.01 16.62 4.52
N PRO A 93 -2.52 17.88 4.53
CA PRO A 93 -1.12 18.18 4.24
C PRO A 93 -0.11 17.44 5.12
N GLN A 94 -0.44 17.16 6.39
CA GLN A 94 0.42 16.37 7.28
C GLN A 94 0.62 14.90 6.84
N VAL A 95 -0.29 14.36 6.02
CA VAL A 95 -0.19 13.01 5.45
C VAL A 95 0.63 13.01 4.16
N ILE A 96 0.51 14.06 3.35
CA ILE A 96 1.15 14.15 2.03
C ILE A 96 2.67 14.12 2.14
N SER A 97 3.25 15.03 2.93
CA SER A 97 4.71 15.22 2.96
C SER A 97 5.50 13.95 3.36
N PRO A 98 5.09 13.18 4.40
CA PRO A 98 5.77 11.94 4.72
C PRO A 98 5.62 10.84 3.67
N LEU A 99 4.48 10.75 2.97
CA LEU A 99 4.26 9.78 1.90
C LEU A 99 5.10 10.10 0.66
N VAL A 100 5.14 11.37 0.23
CA VAL A 100 5.96 11.84 -0.89
C VAL A 100 7.46 11.52 -0.69
N GLN A 101 7.93 11.53 0.54
CA GLN A 101 9.33 11.21 0.88
C GLN A 101 9.65 9.72 0.89
N ASN A 102 8.65 8.83 0.93
CA ASN A 102 8.86 7.39 1.15
C ASN A 102 8.31 6.52 0.02
N LEU A 103 7.13 6.80 -0.50
CA LEU A 103 6.50 5.99 -1.55
C LEU A 103 7.32 5.86 -2.83
N PRO A 104 8.00 6.92 -3.34
CA PRO A 104 8.89 6.78 -4.51
C PRO A 104 9.96 5.70 -4.38
N LYS A 105 10.43 5.41 -3.16
CA LYS A 105 11.46 4.38 -2.91
C LYS A 105 10.93 2.96 -3.15
N LEU A 106 9.61 2.76 -3.11
CA LEU A 106 8.99 1.45 -3.37
C LEU A 106 9.08 1.07 -4.84
N TRP A 107 9.33 2.03 -5.74
CA TRP A 107 9.65 1.71 -7.14
C TRP A 107 10.92 0.87 -7.25
N ASP A 108 11.97 1.22 -6.50
CA ASP A 108 13.22 0.46 -6.54
C ASP A 108 13.02 -0.97 -6.03
N LEU A 109 12.12 -1.17 -5.06
CA LEU A 109 11.73 -2.50 -4.58
C LEU A 109 10.91 -3.26 -5.64
N TYR A 110 9.91 -2.61 -6.23
CA TYR A 110 9.07 -3.21 -7.27
C TYR A 110 9.89 -3.63 -8.51
N ASN A 111 10.61 -2.66 -9.09
CA ASN A 111 11.29 -2.81 -10.38
C ASN A 111 12.51 -3.72 -10.33
N ASN A 112 13.27 -3.72 -9.22
CA ASN A 112 14.55 -4.45 -9.17
C ASN A 112 14.42 -5.88 -8.65
N TYR A 113 13.26 -6.28 -8.14
CA TYR A 113 13.05 -7.60 -7.51
C TYR A 113 12.00 -8.46 -8.24
N GLY A 114 11.63 -8.11 -9.47
CA GLY A 114 10.74 -8.94 -10.31
C GLY A 114 9.29 -8.98 -9.81
N MET A 115 8.83 -7.92 -9.14
CA MET A 115 7.44 -7.81 -8.72
C MET A 115 6.60 -7.27 -9.89
N TRP A 116 5.39 -7.82 -10.08
CA TRP A 116 4.37 -7.23 -10.95
C TRP A 116 3.22 -6.59 -10.14
N MET A 117 3.18 -6.84 -8.83
CA MET A 117 2.34 -6.13 -7.89
C MET A 117 3.05 -5.96 -6.54
N LEU A 118 2.91 -4.76 -5.97
CA LEU A 118 3.28 -4.41 -4.61
C LEU A 118 2.12 -3.61 -4.00
N GLU A 119 1.67 -4.00 -2.82
CA GLU A 119 0.53 -3.41 -2.13
C GLU A 119 0.83 -3.25 -0.63
N LEU A 120 0.48 -2.08 -0.09
CA LEU A 120 0.55 -1.73 1.32
C LEU A 120 -0.83 -1.31 1.80
N ASN A 121 -1.46 -2.11 2.65
CA ASN A 121 -2.80 -1.82 3.19
C ASN A 121 -3.01 -2.35 4.63
N PRO A 122 -2.92 -1.51 5.68
CA PRO A 122 -2.72 -0.07 5.65
C PRO A 122 -1.25 0.34 5.81
N ILE A 123 -0.92 1.50 5.24
CA ILE A 123 0.15 2.34 5.78
C ILE A 123 -0.46 3.19 6.89
N ARG A 124 -0.05 2.96 8.14
CA ARG A 124 -0.51 3.73 9.29
C ARG A 124 0.36 4.97 9.48
N MET A 125 -0.28 6.12 9.59
CA MET A 125 0.42 7.40 9.78
C MET A 125 0.63 7.66 11.27
N GLN A 126 1.69 7.07 11.82
CA GLN A 126 1.97 7.11 13.24
C GLN A 126 2.43 8.52 13.69
N PRO A 127 1.90 9.07 14.79
CA PRO A 127 2.41 10.30 15.39
C PRO A 127 3.87 10.16 15.80
N GLY A 128 4.74 10.97 15.20
CA GLY A 128 6.16 11.07 15.52
C GLY A 128 6.50 12.25 16.42
N LYS A 129 7.79 12.42 16.70
CA LYS A 129 8.31 13.58 17.46
C LYS A 129 8.06 14.88 16.69
N GLY A 130 7.63 15.93 17.39
CA GLY A 130 7.42 17.26 16.80
C GLY A 130 6.18 17.37 15.92
N GLY A 131 5.18 16.50 16.08
CA GLY A 131 3.92 16.56 15.34
C GLY A 131 3.98 16.06 13.90
N ARG A 132 5.15 15.58 13.45
CA ARG A 132 5.31 14.98 12.12
C ARG A 132 4.84 13.53 12.13
N LEU A 133 4.04 13.16 11.13
CA LEU A 133 3.62 11.78 10.94
C LEU A 133 4.74 10.94 10.31
N THR A 134 4.84 9.69 10.74
CA THR A 134 5.75 8.68 10.18
C THR A 134 4.90 7.60 9.53
N PRO A 135 5.04 7.35 8.22
CA PRO A 135 4.33 6.26 7.56
C PRO A 135 4.95 4.92 7.99
N VAL A 136 4.12 4.02 8.49
CA VAL A 136 4.50 2.66 8.87
C VAL A 136 3.67 1.68 8.07
N ALA A 137 4.30 0.86 7.25
CA ALA A 137 3.64 -0.25 6.57
C ALA A 137 3.24 -1.31 7.60
N CYS A 138 1.94 -1.54 7.79
CA CYS A 138 1.42 -2.56 8.71
C CYS A 138 0.97 -3.83 7.99
N ASP A 139 0.86 -3.78 6.67
CA ASP A 139 0.70 -4.96 5.84
C ASP A 139 1.50 -4.79 4.55
N PHE A 140 1.93 -5.90 3.97
CA PHE A 140 2.63 -5.94 2.71
C PHE A 140 2.23 -7.19 1.93
N LYS A 141 1.66 -6.97 0.76
CA LYS A 141 1.32 -8.00 -0.21
C LYS A 141 2.06 -7.72 -1.50
N CYS A 142 2.65 -8.74 -2.09
CA CYS A 142 3.30 -8.61 -3.39
C CYS A 142 3.08 -9.87 -4.23
N ALA A 143 3.26 -9.72 -5.53
CA ALA A 143 3.25 -10.82 -6.47
C ALA A 143 4.43 -10.68 -7.43
N PHE A 144 5.06 -11.81 -7.73
CA PHE A 144 6.25 -11.91 -8.58
C PHE A 144 5.89 -12.47 -9.94
N ASP A 145 6.60 -12.01 -10.96
CA ASP A 145 6.51 -12.58 -12.31
C ASP A 145 7.15 -13.98 -12.29
N GLN A 146 6.61 -14.92 -13.08
CA GLN A 146 7.03 -16.32 -13.08
C GLN A 146 8.18 -16.60 -14.06
#